data_AF-A0A5C5ZQ30-F1
#
_entry.id   AF-A0A5C5ZQ30-F1
#
_cell.length_a   1.000
_cell.length_b   1.000
_cell.length_c   1.000
_cell.angle_alpha   90.00
_cell.angle_beta   90.00
_cell.angle_gamma   90.00
#
_symmetry.space_group_name_H-M   'P 1'
#
loop_
_entity.id
_entity.type
_entity.pdbx_description
1 polymer ?
#
loop_
_entity_poly.entity_id
_entity_poly.type
_entity_poly.pdbx_seq_one_letter_code
_entity_poly.pdbx_strand_id
1 'polypeptide(L)'
;MLMDDFVPIDQKDSDAEYRALVRDGIAKSLGVTLNDLSDPDILVGEWEHTIPQMPERKPTTITFRPDGTFKTPASRDDIPVPKWEVTTQTYVQTTWCPPMPEYDIEEGFWTQDAFLCAMIDRDRVVVWNGDGSVVWLFTRKSG
;
A
#
# COMPACT_ATOMS: atom_id res chain seq x y z
N MET A 1 -24.32 10.23 8.56
CA MET A 1 -22.91 10.50 8.87
C MET A 1 -22.37 9.21 9.47
N LEU A 2 -21.89 8.31 8.62
CA LEU A 2 -21.15 7.14 9.10
C LEU A 2 -19.81 7.70 9.58
N MET A 3 -19.56 7.60 10.87
CA MET A 3 -18.18 7.64 11.33
C MET A 3 -17.51 6.46 10.64
N ASP A 4 -16.49 6.71 9.83
CA ASP A 4 -15.57 5.65 9.43
C ASP A 4 -14.97 5.12 10.73
N ASP A 5 -15.54 4.03 11.25
CA ASP A 5 -15.04 3.34 12.42
C ASP A 5 -13.65 2.80 12.04
N PHE A 6 -12.62 3.53 12.44
CA PHE A 6 -11.23 3.19 12.15
C PHE A 6 -10.92 1.79 12.70
N VAL A 7 -10.47 0.90 11.80
CA VAL A 7 -9.97 -0.43 12.15
C VAL A 7 -8.44 -0.38 12.08
N PRO A 8 -7.73 -0.61 13.20
CA PRO A 8 -6.28 -0.62 13.20
C PRO A 8 -5.73 -1.71 12.27
N ILE A 9 -4.68 -1.38 11.55
CA ILE A 9 -4.01 -2.30 10.62
C ILE A 9 -3.20 -3.33 11.38
N ASP A 10 -2.48 -2.89 12.39
CA ASP A 10 -1.78 -3.74 13.35
C ASP A 10 -1.90 -3.15 14.77
N GLN A 11 -1.42 -3.89 15.77
CA GLN A 11 -1.55 -3.47 17.16
C GLN A 11 -0.81 -2.15 17.47
N LYS A 12 0.20 -1.78 16.67
CA LYS A 12 1.06 -0.61 16.90
C LYS A 12 0.37 0.69 16.49
N ASP A 13 -0.56 0.70 15.54
CA ASP A 13 -1.34 1.89 15.15
C ASP A 13 -2.74 1.98 15.76
N SER A 14 -3.02 1.12 16.75
CA SER A 14 -4.26 1.17 17.52
C SER A 14 -4.44 2.47 18.32
N ASP A 15 -3.34 3.15 18.67
CA ASP A 15 -3.34 4.45 19.33
C ASP A 15 -3.27 5.60 18.32
N ALA A 16 -4.20 6.55 18.43
CA ALA A 16 -4.32 7.66 17.49
C ALA A 16 -3.18 8.68 17.59
N GLU A 17 -2.63 8.91 18.79
CA GLU A 17 -1.51 9.82 18.98
C GLU A 17 -0.23 9.23 18.40
N TYR A 18 0.04 7.95 18.65
CA TYR A 18 1.15 7.23 18.05
C TYR A 18 1.08 7.22 16.52
N ARG A 19 -0.11 6.97 15.95
CA ARG A 19 -0.31 7.03 14.50
C ARG A 19 0.01 8.41 13.92
N ALA A 20 -0.40 9.48 14.60
CA ALA A 20 -0.07 10.85 14.19
C ALA A 20 1.45 11.09 14.22
N LEU A 21 2.13 10.62 15.27
CA LEU A 21 3.59 10.69 15.37
C LEU A 21 4.30 9.95 14.24
N VAL A 22 3.84 8.74 13.88
CA VAL A 22 4.39 7.98 12.75
C VAL A 22 4.17 8.71 11.44
N ARG A 23 2.95 9.23 11.19
CA ARG A 23 2.62 10.03 10.00
C ARG A 23 3.54 11.25 9.87
N ASP A 24 3.72 12.00 10.95
CA ASP A 24 4.60 13.18 11.00
C ASP A 24 6.06 12.80 10.76
N GLY A 25 6.51 11.67 11.31
CA GLY A 25 7.84 11.11 11.08
C GLY A 25 8.10 10.80 9.61
N ILE A 26 7.13 10.19 8.93
CA ILE A 26 7.19 9.89 7.48
C ILE A 26 7.18 11.19 6.67
N ALA A 27 6.30 12.14 6.99
CA ALA A 27 6.25 13.43 6.31
C ALA A 27 7.60 14.16 6.40
N LYS A 28 8.21 14.17 7.59
CA LYS A 28 9.52 14.78 7.84
C LYS A 28 10.66 14.06 7.12
N SER A 29 10.67 12.72 7.12
CA SER A 29 11.74 11.94 6.47
C SER A 29 11.73 12.10 4.95
N LEU A 30 10.54 12.22 4.36
CA LEU A 30 10.37 12.46 2.93
C LEU A 30 10.48 13.95 2.55
N GLY A 31 10.38 14.87 3.52
CA GLY A 31 10.40 16.30 3.28
C GLY A 31 9.16 16.81 2.56
N VAL A 32 7.98 16.28 2.91
CA VAL A 32 6.70 16.52 2.21
C VAL A 32 5.56 16.83 3.18
N THR A 33 4.44 17.28 2.63
CA THR A 33 3.15 17.36 3.34
C THR A 33 2.28 16.17 2.94
N LEU A 34 1.65 15.53 3.92
CA LEU A 34 0.76 14.39 3.71
C LEU A 34 -0.70 14.81 3.84
N ASN A 35 -1.44 14.64 2.75
CA ASN A 35 -2.87 14.90 2.67
C ASN A 35 -3.63 13.59 2.62
N ASP A 36 -4.85 13.60 3.12
CA ASP A 36 -5.73 12.44 3.00
C ASP A 36 -6.11 12.20 1.53
N LEU A 37 -6.36 10.94 1.18
CA LEU A 37 -6.78 10.61 -0.18
C LEU A 37 -8.17 11.19 -0.42
N SER A 38 -8.35 11.78 -1.59
CA SER A 38 -9.60 12.44 -1.97
C SER A 38 -10.44 11.65 -2.96
N ASP A 39 -9.91 10.55 -3.50
CA ASP A 39 -10.48 9.81 -4.63
C ASP A 39 -10.13 8.30 -4.51
N PRO A 40 -11.11 7.39 -4.47
CA PRO A 40 -10.84 5.94 -4.47
C PRO A 40 -10.16 5.45 -5.76
N ASP A 41 -10.30 6.18 -6.88
CA ASP A 41 -9.67 5.82 -8.16
C ASP A 41 -8.27 6.45 -8.32
N ILE A 42 -7.74 7.13 -7.29
CA ILE A 42 -6.48 7.89 -7.38
C ILE A 42 -5.32 7.03 -7.88
N LEU A 43 -5.28 5.76 -7.50
CA LEU A 43 -4.22 4.83 -7.87
C LEU A 43 -4.37 4.24 -9.27
N VAL A 44 -5.50 4.39 -9.96
CA VAL A 44 -5.67 3.82 -11.32
C VAL A 44 -4.59 4.35 -12.27
N GLY A 45 -3.91 3.42 -12.97
CA GLY A 45 -2.82 3.72 -13.91
C GLY A 45 -1.50 3.02 -13.58
N GLU A 46 -0.42 3.48 -14.22
CA GLU A 46 0.94 2.97 -14.00
C GLU A 46 1.72 3.83 -13.00
N TRP A 47 2.41 3.15 -12.09
CA TRP A 47 3.18 3.76 -11.01
C TRP A 47 4.54 3.08 -10.88
N GLU A 48 5.53 3.84 -10.47
CA GLU A 48 6.77 3.32 -9.90
C GLU A 48 6.62 3.18 -8.39
N HIS A 49 6.79 1.95 -7.92
CA HIS A 49 6.88 1.59 -6.52
C HIS A 49 8.34 1.60 -6.07
N THR A 50 8.62 2.33 -4.99
CA THR A 50 9.93 2.44 -4.36
C THR A 50 9.84 2.28 -2.85
N ILE A 51 10.93 1.85 -2.23
CA ILE A 51 11.08 1.75 -0.77
C ILE A 51 12.12 2.81 -0.38
N PRO A 52 11.73 3.98 0.16
CA PRO A 52 12.66 5.07 0.45
C PRO A 52 13.82 4.66 1.37
N GLN A 53 13.62 3.68 2.25
CA GLN A 53 14.64 3.12 3.13
C GLN A 53 15.66 2.22 2.43
N MET A 54 15.41 1.84 1.16
CA MET A 54 16.28 0.99 0.33
C MET A 54 16.50 1.65 -1.04
N PRO A 55 17.18 2.80 -1.11
CA PRO A 55 17.31 3.59 -2.35
C PRO A 55 18.09 2.86 -3.46
N GLU A 56 18.87 1.84 -3.12
CA GLU A 56 19.58 0.99 -4.08
C GLU A 56 18.67 -0.03 -4.79
N ARG A 57 17.47 -0.31 -4.24
CA ARG A 57 16.50 -1.16 -4.93
C ARG A 57 15.94 -0.43 -6.14
N LYS A 58 15.92 -1.14 -7.27
CA LYS A 58 15.31 -0.63 -8.49
C LYS A 58 13.81 -0.38 -8.29
N PRO A 59 13.28 0.75 -8.78
CA PRO A 59 11.84 0.95 -8.85
C PRO A 59 11.16 -0.19 -9.59
N THR A 60 9.99 -0.58 -9.11
CA THR A 60 9.16 -1.63 -9.72
C THR A 60 7.90 -0.99 -10.28
N THR A 61 7.56 -1.27 -11.54
CA THR A 61 6.30 -0.76 -12.09
C THR A 61 5.12 -1.54 -11.54
N ILE A 62 4.07 -0.86 -11.09
CA ILE A 62 2.79 -1.45 -10.72
C ILE A 62 1.69 -0.80 -11.55
N THR A 63 0.78 -1.61 -12.07
CA THR A 63 -0.39 -1.13 -12.83
C THR A 63 -1.66 -1.45 -12.06
N PHE A 64 -2.30 -0.44 -11.49
CA PHE A 64 -3.60 -0.55 -10.85
C PHE A 64 -4.71 -0.37 -11.89
N ARG A 65 -5.68 -1.27 -11.88
CA ARG A 65 -6.83 -1.26 -12.80
C ARG A 65 -8.10 -0.80 -12.08
N PRO A 66 -9.05 -0.21 -12.82
CA PRO A 66 -10.33 0.24 -12.26
C PRO A 66 -11.23 -0.91 -11.77
N ASP A 67 -10.93 -2.16 -12.11
CA ASP A 67 -11.65 -3.33 -11.61
C ASP A 67 -11.16 -3.80 -10.22
N GLY A 68 -10.32 -3.01 -9.56
CA GLY A 68 -9.72 -3.34 -8.27
C GLY A 68 -8.61 -4.39 -8.37
N THR A 69 -8.13 -4.74 -9.57
CA THR A 69 -6.95 -5.61 -9.74
C THR A 69 -5.68 -4.81 -9.96
N PHE A 70 -4.52 -5.41 -9.67
CA PHE A 70 -3.24 -4.82 -10.07
C PHE A 70 -2.29 -5.84 -10.71
N LYS A 71 -1.29 -5.35 -11.45
CA LYS A 71 -0.18 -6.17 -11.96
C LYS A 71 1.15 -5.60 -11.50
N THR A 72 2.08 -6.51 -11.25
CA THR A 72 3.49 -6.24 -11.01
C THR A 72 4.33 -7.11 -11.96
N PRO A 73 5.64 -6.89 -12.11
CA PRO A 73 6.52 -7.78 -12.86
C PRO A 73 6.55 -9.22 -12.32
N ALA A 74 6.12 -9.43 -11.07
CA ALA A 74 6.01 -10.75 -10.46
C ALA A 74 4.63 -11.41 -10.72
N SER A 75 3.66 -10.70 -11.32
CA SER A 75 2.39 -11.29 -11.72
C SER A 75 2.61 -12.36 -12.78
N ARG A 76 2.01 -13.53 -12.59
CA ARG A 76 2.06 -14.65 -13.52
C ARG A 76 0.64 -15.03 -13.94
N ASP A 77 0.51 -15.61 -15.12
CA ASP A 77 -0.80 -16.00 -15.66
C ASP A 77 -1.37 -17.27 -15.00
N ASP A 78 -0.52 -18.04 -14.31
CA ASP A 78 -0.87 -19.30 -13.62
C ASP A 78 -1.28 -19.11 -12.16
N ILE A 79 -1.29 -17.88 -11.66
CA ILE A 79 -1.76 -17.53 -10.31
C ILE A 79 -2.93 -16.56 -10.37
N PRO A 80 -3.84 -16.57 -9.38
CA PRO A 80 -4.90 -15.59 -9.28
C PRO A 80 -4.38 -14.15 -9.28
N VAL A 81 -5.11 -13.26 -9.97
CA VAL A 81 -4.74 -11.84 -10.08
C VAL A 81 -4.96 -11.14 -8.73
N PRO A 82 -3.97 -10.41 -8.19
CA PRO A 82 -4.10 -9.74 -6.92
C PRO A 82 -5.03 -8.52 -7.01
N LYS A 83 -5.59 -8.13 -5.87
CA LYS A 83 -6.58 -7.05 -5.75
C LYS A 83 -6.10 -5.94 -4.83
N TRP A 84 -6.61 -4.74 -5.07
CA TRP A 84 -6.34 -3.56 -4.26
C TRP A 84 -7.64 -2.81 -3.99
N GLU A 85 -7.68 -2.17 -2.83
CA GLU A 85 -8.74 -1.24 -2.42
C GLU A 85 -8.08 -0.07 -1.70
N VAL A 86 -8.69 1.11 -1.80
CA VAL A 86 -8.20 2.28 -1.08
C VAL A 86 -9.36 3.11 -0.54
N THR A 87 -9.18 3.65 0.65
CA THR A 87 -10.06 4.63 1.28
C THR A 87 -9.28 5.94 1.48
N THR A 88 -9.90 6.91 2.14
CA THR A 88 -9.26 8.16 2.55
C THR A 88 -7.95 7.95 3.32
N GLN A 89 -7.84 6.85 4.09
CA GLN A 89 -6.74 6.61 5.04
C GLN A 89 -6.10 5.23 4.94
N THR A 90 -6.72 4.28 4.24
CA THR A 90 -6.25 2.89 4.20
C THR A 90 -6.05 2.44 2.76
N TYR A 91 -4.93 1.75 2.51
CA TYR A 91 -4.67 0.97 1.32
C TYR A 91 -4.65 -0.52 1.70
N VAL A 92 -5.38 -1.34 0.96
CA VAL A 92 -5.45 -2.78 1.18
C VAL A 92 -5.01 -3.49 -0.08
N GLN A 93 -4.17 -4.51 0.06
CA GLN A 93 -3.86 -5.46 -1.00
C GLN A 93 -4.28 -6.86 -0.59
N THR A 94 -4.89 -7.58 -1.53
CA THR A 94 -5.19 -9.01 -1.40
C THR A 94 -4.34 -9.76 -2.41
N THR A 95 -3.47 -10.65 -1.93
CA THR A 95 -2.53 -11.40 -2.78
C THR A 95 -2.69 -12.89 -2.56
N TRP A 96 -2.40 -13.66 -3.62
CA TRP A 96 -2.41 -15.11 -3.53
C TRP A 96 -1.07 -15.60 -3.00
N CYS A 97 -1.09 -16.28 -1.86
CA CYS A 97 0.03 -17.04 -1.36
C CYS A 97 -0.06 -18.46 -1.96
N PRO A 98 0.91 -18.88 -2.80
CA PRO A 98 0.93 -20.25 -3.32
C PRO A 98 1.17 -21.26 -2.19
N PRO A 99 0.87 -22.56 -2.42
CA PRO A 99 1.32 -23.63 -1.52
C PRO A 99 2.82 -23.51 -1.23
N MET A 100 3.21 -23.75 0.02
CA MET A 100 4.59 -23.82 0.45
C MET A 100 4.77 -25.08 1.32
N PRO A 101 4.89 -26.27 0.72
CA PRO A 101 4.99 -27.54 1.44
C PRO A 101 6.18 -27.60 2.41
N GLU A 102 7.26 -26.84 2.16
CA GLU A 102 8.40 -26.72 3.06
C GLU A 102 8.06 -26.06 4.43
N TYR A 103 6.90 -25.43 4.53
CA TYR A 103 6.34 -24.85 5.76
C TYR A 103 5.03 -25.54 6.18
N ASP A 104 4.77 -26.76 5.69
CA ASP A 104 3.53 -27.51 5.94
C ASP A 104 2.25 -26.80 5.45
N ILE A 105 2.37 -25.95 4.42
CA ILE A 105 1.25 -25.26 3.76
C ILE A 105 0.96 -25.95 2.42
N GLU A 106 0.05 -26.91 2.45
CA GLU A 106 -0.28 -27.76 1.30
C GLU A 106 -1.17 -27.06 0.26
N GLU A 107 -2.00 -26.11 0.70
CA GLU A 107 -2.93 -25.37 -0.15
C GLU A 107 -2.59 -23.89 -0.16
N GLY A 108 -2.71 -23.27 -1.33
CA GLY A 108 -2.56 -21.82 -1.43
C GLY A 108 -3.77 -21.12 -0.82
N PHE A 109 -3.58 -19.88 -0.39
CA PHE A 109 -4.62 -19.08 0.25
C PHE A 109 -4.48 -17.60 -0.09
N TRP A 110 -5.59 -16.88 0.03
CA TRP A 110 -5.58 -15.43 -0.08
C TRP A 110 -5.07 -14.83 1.23
N THR A 111 -4.08 -13.96 1.14
CA THR A 111 -3.66 -13.09 2.24
C THR A 111 -4.10 -11.66 1.96
N GLN A 112 -4.31 -10.89 3.02
CA GLN A 112 -4.66 -9.50 2.96
C GLN A 112 -3.72 -8.69 3.84
N ASP A 113 -3.07 -7.69 3.25
CA ASP A 113 -2.29 -6.70 3.98
C ASP A 113 -3.01 -5.37 3.89
N ALA A 114 -3.17 -4.70 5.02
CA ALA A 114 -3.69 -3.34 5.11
C ALA A 114 -2.55 -2.39 5.49
N PHE A 115 -2.65 -1.14 5.06
CA PHE A 115 -1.65 -0.10 5.27
C PHE A 115 -2.35 1.24 5.42
N LEU A 116 -1.72 2.17 6.13
CA LEU A 116 -2.11 3.57 6.13
C LEU A 116 -1.66 4.18 4.81
N CYS A 117 -2.38 5.20 4.32
CA CYS A 117 -2.02 5.89 3.10
C CYS A 117 -2.24 7.40 3.17
N ALA A 118 -1.50 8.14 2.35
CA ALA A 118 -1.65 9.57 2.14
C ALA A 118 -1.18 9.99 0.75
N MET A 119 -1.77 11.06 0.21
CA MET A 119 -1.24 11.77 -0.93
C MET A 119 -0.17 12.76 -0.50
N ILE A 120 0.93 12.76 -1.24
CA ILE A 120 1.87 13.88 -1.26
C ILE A 120 1.35 14.92 -2.25
N ASP A 121 0.99 14.46 -3.45
CA ASP A 121 0.30 15.21 -4.50
C ASP A 121 -0.44 14.23 -5.44
N ARG A 122 -0.94 14.71 -6.58
CA ARG A 122 -1.70 13.91 -7.54
C ARG A 122 -0.92 12.73 -8.16
N ASP A 123 0.39 12.86 -8.19
CA ASP A 123 1.29 11.90 -8.84
C ASP A 123 2.14 11.14 -7.83
N ARG A 124 1.96 11.37 -6.53
CA ARG A 124 2.73 10.71 -5.47
C ARG A 124 1.85 10.32 -4.29
N VAL A 125 1.78 9.02 -4.04
CA VAL A 125 1.08 8.42 -2.90
C VAL A 125 2.07 7.65 -2.06
N VAL A 126 1.99 7.78 -0.75
CA VAL A 126 2.78 7.01 0.20
C VAL A 126 1.86 6.08 1.00
N VAL A 127 2.31 4.85 1.22
CA VAL A 127 1.65 3.86 2.08
C VAL A 127 2.63 3.31 3.11
N TRP A 128 2.14 3.01 4.31
CA TRP A 128 2.99 2.54 5.41
C TRP A 128 2.23 1.65 6.40
N ASN A 129 2.95 0.80 7.13
CA ASN A 129 2.38 -0.02 8.20
C ASN A 129 2.33 0.74 9.53
N GLY A 130 1.77 0.15 10.60
CA GLY A 130 1.42 0.89 11.81
C GLY A 130 2.57 1.60 12.53
N ASP A 131 3.80 1.08 12.44
CA ASP A 131 5.00 1.67 13.04
C ASP A 131 5.95 2.36 12.05
N GLY A 132 5.57 2.43 10.77
CA GLY A 132 6.38 3.05 9.72
C GLY A 132 7.68 2.31 9.39
N SER A 133 7.86 1.06 9.84
CA SER A 133 9.01 0.23 9.44
C SER A 133 8.93 -0.20 7.97
N VAL A 134 7.73 -0.25 7.41
CA VAL A 134 7.45 -0.40 5.98
C VAL A 134 6.89 0.92 5.48
N VAL A 135 7.55 1.53 4.50
CA VAL A 135 7.05 2.68 3.75
C VAL A 135 7.26 2.43 2.27
N TRP A 136 6.21 2.58 1.48
CA TRP A 136 6.26 2.51 0.03
C TRP A 136 5.85 3.85 -0.55
N LEU A 137 6.60 4.31 -1.54
CA LEU A 137 6.29 5.50 -2.31
C LEU A 137 5.91 5.07 -3.73
N PHE A 138 4.67 5.36 -4.11
CA PHE A 138 4.17 5.25 -5.47
C PHE A 138 4.33 6.61 -6.16
N THR A 139 5.06 6.65 -7.26
CA THR A 139 5.16 7.83 -8.14
C THR A 139 4.55 7.49 -9.50
N ARG A 140 3.57 8.27 -9.96
CA ARG A 140 2.89 8.00 -11.23
C ARG A 140 3.91 8.07 -12.35
N LYS A 141 3.89 7.09 -13.25
CA LYS A 141 4.71 7.16 -14.46
C LYS A 141 4.12 8.23 -15.36
N SER A 142 4.87 9.30 -15.60
CA SER A 142 4.55 10.26 -16.65
C SER A 142 4.52 9.49 -17.97
N GLY A 143 3.39 9.58 -18.70
CA GLY A 143 3.28 9.09 -20.07
C GLY A 143 4.13 9.88 -21.04
#